data_AF-A0A165USS5-F1
#
_entry.id   AF-A0A165USS5-F1
#
_cell.length_a   1.000
_cell.length_b   1.000
_cell.length_c   1.000
_cell.angle_alpha   90.00
_cell.angle_beta   90.00
_cell.angle_gamma   90.00
#
_symmetry.space_group_name_H-M   'P 1'
#
loop_
_entity.id
_entity.type
_entity.pdbx_description
1 polymer ?
#
loop_
_entity_poly.entity_id
_entity_poly.type
_entity_poly.pdbx_seq_one_letter_code
_entity_poly.pdbx_strand_id
1 'polypeptide(L)'
;MAGFLLCFLRNVNIFAVFFLVRLTVCTAADSGEYLKMFEAQRTPPDPCYNELEEPTRCIPDFVNAAFGKSVVASSTCGNPPSRYCKSVTDKDGKGTRECYICDSNHPKRMHPSKYLTDLNNPNNVTCWISEPFVQYPQNVTLTLSLGKKYELTYISLQFCSARPDSMAIYKSMDYGKSWVPFQFYSSACKNMYGKSPRGVITKANEQEAICKDVHGNIDPPSGARVAFSTLEGRPSGYNFDSSPVLQDWVTATDVKVVFNRLNTIGEEAAEKAKESYFYALSDFAVGGRCRCNGHASKCSLNREGSLACECKHNTAGLDCERCKPFHYDRPWARATDREANECVACNCNLHARQCRFNMELYNLSGRKSGGVCLNCRHNTAGRNCHYCKEGFYRDLSLPITHRRACQACDCHPVGALGKTCNQTNGQCPCKDGVTGLTCNRCAKGYTQSRSTIAPCIKNPTSPNPEKPTTDPVCENQKKCRAASRKVNINKYCRRSFAIQAQVLSRESMNEWVKFTVNIASVYKRDKIKIRRGEHILWVLQKDLVCKCPKVRLGRRYLLLGYDTKNSNGSGITLDRRSIVIQWKDEWQRRIRKYQRHERKGKCKK
;
A
#
# COMPACT_ATOMS: atom_id res chain seq x y z
N MET A 1 46.87 -40.04 -16.07
CA MET A 1 45.56 -40.72 -16.07
C MET A 1 44.55 -39.67 -16.49
N ALA A 2 44.07 -39.63 -17.73
CA ALA A 2 43.31 -40.62 -18.50
C ALA A 2 41.80 -40.33 -18.39
N GLY A 3 41.22 -39.82 -19.47
CA GLY A 3 39.79 -39.60 -19.66
C GLY A 3 39.47 -39.50 -21.15
N PHE A 4 38.46 -40.24 -21.58
CA PHE A 4 37.85 -40.25 -22.92
C PHE A 4 36.32 -40.37 -22.68
N LEU A 5 35.38 -39.61 -23.26
CA LEU A 5 35.16 -39.06 -24.62
C LEU A 5 34.31 -40.00 -25.50
N LEU A 6 33.37 -39.40 -26.26
CA LEU A 6 32.28 -40.06 -26.98
C LEU A 6 32.69 -40.63 -28.34
N CYS A 7 31.95 -41.65 -28.84
CA CYS A 7 31.36 -41.66 -30.21
C CYS A 7 30.51 -42.91 -30.50
N PHE A 8 29.33 -42.77 -31.12
CA PHE A 8 29.06 -43.15 -32.53
C PHE A 8 27.63 -42.78 -32.99
N LEU A 9 27.34 -42.88 -34.30
CA LEU A 9 26.16 -42.37 -35.02
C LEU A 9 25.69 -43.34 -36.15
N ARG A 10 24.49 -43.08 -36.72
CA ARG A 10 23.77 -43.71 -37.89
C ARG A 10 22.54 -44.56 -37.50
N ASN A 11 21.44 -44.71 -38.25
CA ASN A 11 20.84 -44.11 -39.48
C ASN A 11 19.28 -44.29 -39.33
N VAL A 12 18.32 -43.45 -39.78
CA VAL A 12 17.99 -42.76 -41.06
C VAL A 12 17.05 -43.56 -42.03
N ASN A 13 15.74 -43.27 -41.92
CA ASN A 13 14.69 -43.03 -42.95
C ASN A 13 13.91 -44.10 -43.82
N ILE A 14 12.57 -44.10 -43.61
CA ILE A 14 11.42 -43.89 -44.57
C ILE A 14 10.93 -45.04 -45.52
N PHE A 15 9.61 -45.02 -45.83
CA PHE A 15 8.78 -45.87 -46.75
C PHE A 15 8.41 -47.29 -46.24
N ALA A 16 7.28 -47.98 -46.56
CA ALA A 16 6.05 -47.78 -47.38
C ALA A 16 5.05 -48.98 -47.11
N VAL A 17 3.75 -49.11 -47.50
CA VAL A 17 2.65 -48.26 -48.07
C VAL A 17 1.28 -49.02 -48.00
N PHE A 18 0.21 -48.45 -47.36
CA PHE A 18 -1.25 -48.72 -47.53
C PHE A 18 -1.79 -50.20 -47.35
N PHE A 19 -3.09 -50.58 -47.31
CA PHE A 19 -4.43 -49.94 -47.40
C PHE A 19 -5.56 -50.81 -46.73
N LEU A 20 -6.72 -50.19 -46.41
CA LEU A 20 -8.11 -50.73 -46.30
C LEU A 20 -8.50 -51.88 -45.34
N VAL A 21 -9.39 -51.57 -44.37
CA VAL A 21 -10.76 -52.14 -44.24
C VAL A 21 -11.72 -50.99 -43.84
N ARG A 22 -13.04 -51.11 -44.11
CA ARG A 22 -14.05 -50.04 -44.00
C ARG A 22 -14.56 -49.74 -42.58
N LEU A 23 -15.08 -48.53 -42.39
CA LEU A 23 -16.05 -48.23 -41.32
C LEU A 23 -17.39 -48.94 -41.56
N THR A 24 -18.01 -49.37 -40.46
CA THR A 24 -19.46 -49.38 -40.27
C THR A 24 -19.77 -48.78 -38.89
N VAL A 25 -20.85 -48.00 -38.79
CA VAL A 25 -21.21 -47.29 -37.55
C VAL A 25 -22.24 -48.12 -36.78
N CYS A 26 -21.92 -48.42 -35.51
CA CYS A 26 -22.91 -48.85 -34.53
C CYS A 26 -22.83 -47.90 -33.33
N THR A 27 -23.89 -47.13 -33.11
CA THR A 27 -24.03 -46.23 -31.97
C THR A 27 -24.49 -47.01 -30.74
N ALA A 28 -23.61 -47.16 -29.75
CA ALA A 28 -23.99 -47.48 -28.37
C ALA A 28 -23.52 -46.33 -27.48
N ALA A 29 -24.39 -45.88 -26.58
CA ALA A 29 -24.13 -44.70 -25.75
C ALA A 29 -23.65 -45.08 -24.34
N ASP A 30 -23.14 -44.05 -23.66
CA ASP A 30 -22.81 -43.96 -22.24
C ASP A 30 -21.59 -44.74 -21.71
N SER A 31 -20.72 -43.97 -21.07
CA SER A 31 -19.74 -44.38 -20.05
C SER A 31 -19.20 -43.11 -19.36
N GLY A 32 -20.09 -42.15 -19.07
CA GLY A 32 -19.76 -40.83 -18.51
C GLY A 32 -19.24 -40.83 -17.05
N GLU A 33 -18.83 -41.98 -16.53
CA GLU A 33 -18.48 -42.19 -15.12
C GLU A 33 -16.97 -42.32 -14.88
N TYR A 34 -16.22 -42.96 -15.80
CA TYR A 34 -14.78 -43.18 -15.62
C TYR A 34 -13.95 -41.88 -15.55
N LEU A 35 -14.44 -40.79 -16.15
CA LEU A 35 -13.80 -39.48 -16.05
C LEU A 35 -14.04 -38.76 -14.71
N LYS A 36 -15.09 -39.12 -13.95
CA LYS A 36 -15.42 -38.45 -12.68
C LYS A 36 -14.43 -38.78 -11.55
N MET A 37 -13.76 -39.93 -11.61
CA MET A 37 -12.79 -40.33 -10.57
C MET A 37 -11.53 -39.46 -10.52
N PHE A 38 -11.20 -38.73 -11.60
CA PHE A 38 -10.03 -37.85 -11.65
C PHE A 38 -10.30 -36.39 -11.21
N GLU A 39 -11.55 -36.00 -10.97
CA GLU A 39 -11.88 -34.63 -10.52
C GLU A 39 -11.80 -34.46 -9.00
N ALA A 40 -11.86 -35.57 -8.25
CA ALA A 40 -11.86 -35.63 -6.78
C ALA A 40 -10.51 -35.28 -6.09
N GLN A 41 -9.50 -34.79 -6.84
CA GLN A 41 -8.19 -34.44 -6.30
C GLN A 41 -7.70 -33.03 -6.67
N ARG A 42 -8.58 -32.14 -7.15
CA ARG A 42 -8.29 -30.70 -7.12
C ARG A 42 -8.28 -30.23 -5.66
N THR A 43 -7.19 -29.61 -5.22
CA THR A 43 -7.17 -28.86 -3.96
C THR A 43 -8.29 -27.81 -4.00
N PRO A 44 -9.06 -27.61 -2.92
CA PRO A 44 -10.14 -26.63 -2.92
C PRO A 44 -9.59 -25.24 -3.29
N PRO A 45 -10.26 -24.48 -4.17
CA PRO A 45 -9.77 -23.18 -4.61
C PRO A 45 -9.64 -22.24 -3.40
N ASP A 46 -8.55 -21.48 -3.36
CA ASP A 46 -8.26 -20.58 -2.24
C ASP A 46 -9.25 -19.41 -2.23
N PRO A 47 -10.18 -19.30 -1.27
CA PRO A 47 -11.31 -18.36 -1.33
C PRO A 47 -10.90 -16.89 -1.11
N CYS A 48 -9.58 -16.62 -1.06
CA CYS A 48 -8.97 -15.29 -1.15
C CYS A 48 -8.80 -14.78 -2.58
N TYR A 49 -9.19 -15.58 -3.59
CA TYR A 49 -9.12 -15.26 -5.00
C TYR A 49 -10.41 -15.69 -5.71
N ASN A 50 -10.84 -14.97 -6.75
CA ASN A 50 -11.94 -15.38 -7.61
C ASN A 50 -11.47 -16.36 -8.71
N GLU A 51 -12.40 -16.80 -9.56
CA GLU A 51 -12.14 -17.70 -10.69
C GLU A 51 -11.20 -17.10 -11.77
N LEU A 52 -10.92 -15.79 -11.70
CA LEU A 52 -9.99 -15.06 -12.57
C LEU A 52 -8.63 -14.78 -11.89
N GLU A 53 -8.36 -15.42 -10.74
CA GLU A 53 -7.19 -15.21 -9.87
C GLU A 53 -7.07 -13.77 -9.28
N GLU A 54 -8.13 -12.96 -9.34
CA GLU A 54 -8.15 -11.63 -8.73
C GLU A 54 -8.42 -11.74 -7.21
N PRO A 55 -7.77 -10.93 -6.34
CA PRO A 55 -7.98 -10.99 -4.89
C PRO A 55 -9.40 -10.65 -4.46
N THR A 56 -9.96 -11.42 -3.53
CA THR A 56 -11.30 -11.24 -2.94
C THR A 56 -11.25 -11.38 -1.41
N ARG A 57 -12.17 -10.75 -0.67
CA ARG A 57 -12.16 -10.83 0.81
C ARG A 57 -12.38 -12.26 1.30
N CYS A 58 -11.36 -12.83 1.96
CA CYS A 58 -11.46 -14.11 2.65
C CYS A 58 -11.34 -13.95 4.17
N ILE A 59 -12.24 -14.62 4.89
CA ILE A 59 -12.26 -14.63 6.36
C ILE A 59 -12.18 -16.09 6.86
N PRO A 60 -11.53 -16.36 8.01
CA PRO A 60 -11.51 -17.71 8.57
C PRO A 60 -12.87 -18.18 9.04
N ASP A 61 -13.03 -19.50 9.12
CA ASP A 61 -14.22 -20.17 9.65
C ASP A 61 -14.63 -19.68 11.04
N PHE A 62 -15.92 -19.84 11.32
CA PHE A 62 -16.48 -19.56 12.64
C PHE A 62 -16.32 -20.77 13.56
N VAL A 63 -15.77 -20.56 14.76
CA VAL A 63 -15.43 -21.62 15.72
C VAL A 63 -15.80 -21.24 17.15
N ASN A 64 -16.01 -22.24 18.00
CA ASN A 64 -15.89 -22.06 19.44
C ASN A 64 -14.39 -21.99 19.80
N ALA A 65 -13.86 -20.78 19.97
CA ALA A 65 -12.44 -20.54 20.25
C ALA A 65 -11.99 -21.01 21.64
N ALA A 66 -12.95 -21.36 22.53
CA ALA A 66 -12.69 -21.95 23.84
C ALA A 66 -12.53 -23.48 23.80
N PHE A 67 -13.05 -24.18 22.79
CA PHE A 67 -13.09 -25.64 22.75
C PHE A 67 -11.68 -26.25 22.85
N GLY A 68 -11.51 -27.20 23.77
CA GLY A 68 -10.24 -27.86 24.07
C GLY A 68 -9.18 -26.97 24.76
N LYS A 69 -9.46 -25.70 25.07
CA LYS A 69 -8.53 -24.79 25.77
C LYS A 69 -8.61 -25.00 27.28
N SER A 70 -7.48 -24.89 27.96
CA SER A 70 -7.45 -24.84 29.43
C SER A 70 -7.99 -23.50 29.94
N VAL A 71 -8.93 -23.54 30.89
CA VAL A 71 -9.45 -22.36 31.59
C VAL A 71 -8.82 -22.31 32.98
N VAL A 72 -8.26 -21.15 33.35
CA VAL A 72 -7.72 -20.90 34.68
C VAL A 72 -8.84 -20.41 35.59
N ALA A 73 -9.24 -21.24 36.55
CA ALA A 73 -10.22 -20.88 37.58
C ALA A 73 -9.51 -20.45 38.87
N SER A 74 -10.01 -19.42 39.57
CA SER A 74 -9.42 -18.98 40.86
C SER A 74 -9.86 -19.80 42.07
N SER A 75 -10.85 -20.68 41.91
CA SER A 75 -11.34 -21.65 42.90
C SER A 75 -11.84 -22.88 42.15
N THR A 76 -11.69 -24.07 42.72
CA THR A 76 -12.23 -25.34 42.19
C THR A 76 -12.31 -26.31 43.35
N CYS A 77 -13.43 -27.02 43.50
CA CYS A 77 -13.64 -27.90 44.66
C CYS A 77 -12.73 -29.14 44.66
N GLY A 78 -12.55 -29.76 45.83
CA GLY A 78 -11.95 -31.08 45.97
C GLY A 78 -10.51 -31.16 46.49
N ASN A 79 -9.86 -30.04 46.80
CA ASN A 79 -8.58 -29.99 47.55
C ASN A 79 -8.64 -28.95 48.69
N PRO A 80 -8.91 -29.35 49.95
CA PRO A 80 -9.29 -30.70 50.39
C PRO A 80 -10.69 -31.12 49.88
N PRO A 81 -11.07 -32.41 49.98
CA PRO A 81 -12.40 -32.88 49.63
C PRO A 81 -13.50 -32.08 50.36
N SER A 82 -14.44 -31.53 49.60
CA SER A 82 -15.38 -30.51 50.06
C SER A 82 -16.83 -30.91 49.79
N ARG A 83 -17.70 -30.79 50.81
CA ARG A 83 -19.13 -31.06 50.69
C ARG A 83 -19.86 -29.85 50.08
N TYR A 84 -20.71 -30.11 49.09
CA TYR A 84 -21.62 -29.13 48.49
C TYR A 84 -23.04 -29.67 48.45
N CYS A 85 -24.05 -28.80 48.50
CA CYS A 85 -25.46 -29.20 48.55
C CYS A 85 -26.32 -28.46 47.52
N LYS A 86 -27.24 -29.18 46.88
CA LYS A 86 -28.25 -28.64 45.96
C LYS A 86 -29.63 -28.71 46.63
N SER A 87 -30.37 -27.62 46.55
CA SER A 87 -31.79 -27.60 46.88
C SER A 87 -32.60 -28.07 45.67
N VAL A 88 -33.33 -29.16 45.82
CA VAL A 88 -34.19 -29.75 44.79
C VAL A 88 -35.64 -29.61 45.26
N THR A 89 -36.52 -29.02 44.45
CA THR A 89 -37.95 -29.05 44.72
C THR A 89 -38.54 -30.35 44.19
N ASP A 90 -39.15 -31.13 45.08
CA ASP A 90 -39.95 -32.30 44.70
C ASP A 90 -41.28 -31.87 44.05
N LYS A 91 -41.99 -32.80 43.43
CA LYS A 91 -43.25 -32.56 42.69
C LYS A 91 -44.35 -31.94 43.56
N ASP A 92 -44.34 -32.23 44.86
CA ASP A 92 -45.26 -31.68 45.86
C ASP A 92 -44.83 -30.28 46.37
N GLY A 93 -43.88 -29.62 45.69
CA GLY A 93 -43.36 -28.29 46.05
C GLY A 93 -42.44 -28.27 47.28
N LYS A 94 -42.21 -29.43 47.92
CA LYS A 94 -41.35 -29.56 49.10
C LYS A 94 -39.87 -29.55 48.70
N GLY A 95 -39.12 -28.60 49.25
CA GLY A 95 -37.67 -28.53 49.07
C GLY A 95 -36.94 -29.63 49.84
N THR A 96 -36.15 -30.45 49.15
CA THR A 96 -35.19 -31.40 49.71
C THR A 96 -33.77 -30.91 49.44
N ARG A 97 -32.83 -31.23 50.34
CA ARG A 97 -31.42 -30.78 50.25
C ARG A 97 -30.52 -31.99 50.03
N GLU A 98 -30.14 -32.21 48.78
CA GLU A 98 -29.20 -33.26 48.39
C GLU A 98 -27.77 -32.77 48.57
N CYS A 99 -26.91 -33.55 49.21
CA CYS A 99 -25.52 -33.18 49.45
C CYS A 99 -24.54 -34.22 48.91
N TYR A 100 -23.48 -33.72 48.29
CA TYR A 100 -22.48 -34.50 47.57
C TYR A 100 -21.07 -34.10 48.05
N ILE A 101 -20.09 -34.96 47.81
CA ILE A 101 -18.67 -34.70 48.13
C ILE A 101 -17.91 -34.53 46.81
N CYS A 102 -17.32 -33.35 46.61
CA CYS A 102 -16.34 -33.11 45.56
C CYS A 102 -14.94 -33.50 46.06
N ASP A 103 -14.18 -34.22 45.24
CA ASP A 103 -12.84 -34.72 45.56
C ASP A 103 -12.04 -34.86 44.25
N SER A 104 -10.89 -34.18 44.15
CA SER A 104 -10.10 -34.21 42.91
C SER A 104 -9.41 -35.55 42.64
N ASN A 105 -9.28 -36.41 43.65
CA ASN A 105 -8.58 -37.68 43.54
C ASN A 105 -9.48 -38.80 42.98
N HIS A 106 -10.79 -38.59 42.99
CA HIS A 106 -11.78 -39.56 42.55
C HIS A 106 -12.39 -39.15 41.19
N PRO A 107 -12.14 -39.89 40.09
CA PRO A 107 -12.62 -39.51 38.75
C PRO A 107 -14.14 -39.34 38.59
N LYS A 108 -14.96 -39.91 39.48
CA LYS A 108 -16.43 -39.74 39.51
C LYS A 108 -16.92 -38.59 40.40
N ARG A 109 -16.02 -37.85 41.06
CA ARG A 109 -16.30 -36.76 42.03
C ARG A 109 -15.41 -35.53 41.85
N MET A 110 -14.53 -35.54 40.85
CA MET A 110 -13.72 -34.38 40.47
C MET A 110 -14.54 -33.43 39.59
N HIS A 111 -14.34 -32.13 39.74
CA HIS A 111 -15.01 -31.11 38.92
C HIS A 111 -14.03 -30.05 38.36
N PRO A 112 -12.96 -30.48 37.65
CA PRO A 112 -11.89 -29.58 37.16
C PRO A 112 -12.38 -28.58 36.11
N SER A 113 -11.67 -27.46 35.97
CA SER A 113 -11.97 -26.40 34.98
C SER A 113 -11.85 -26.85 33.51
N LYS A 114 -11.37 -28.07 33.25
CA LYS A 114 -11.43 -28.73 31.95
C LYS A 114 -12.87 -29.04 31.50
N TYR A 115 -13.80 -29.22 32.44
CA TYR A 115 -15.25 -29.40 32.19
C TYR A 115 -15.98 -28.08 31.85
N LEU A 116 -15.24 -27.09 31.34
CA LEU A 116 -15.78 -25.85 30.79
C LEU A 116 -15.63 -25.79 29.26
N THR A 117 -14.82 -26.67 28.68
CA THR A 117 -14.33 -26.57 27.29
C THR A 117 -14.19 -27.93 26.59
N ASP A 118 -14.71 -28.99 27.21
CA ASP A 118 -14.83 -30.33 26.66
C ASP A 118 -16.08 -30.49 25.76
N LEU A 119 -16.43 -31.73 25.40
CA LEU A 119 -17.57 -32.03 24.54
C LEU A 119 -18.87 -32.07 25.36
N ASN A 120 -19.47 -30.91 25.59
CA ASN A 120 -20.76 -30.74 26.26
C ASN A 120 -21.85 -31.62 25.61
N ASN A 121 -22.26 -32.68 26.31
CA ASN A 121 -23.31 -33.61 25.89
C ASN A 121 -24.54 -33.46 26.80
N PRO A 122 -25.71 -33.03 26.29
CA PRO A 122 -26.93 -32.86 27.09
C PRO A 122 -27.37 -34.10 27.89
N ASN A 123 -27.02 -35.30 27.43
CA ASN A 123 -27.39 -36.56 28.09
C ASN A 123 -26.37 -37.00 29.18
N ASN A 124 -25.18 -36.38 29.23
CA ASN A 124 -24.13 -36.68 30.19
C ASN A 124 -23.32 -35.41 30.45
N VAL A 125 -23.92 -34.49 31.23
CA VAL A 125 -23.40 -33.14 31.45
C VAL A 125 -22.24 -33.17 32.45
N THR A 126 -21.03 -32.93 31.96
CA THR A 126 -19.88 -32.58 32.80
C THR A 126 -20.07 -31.17 33.38
N CYS A 127 -19.59 -30.93 34.61
CA CYS A 127 -19.68 -29.63 35.27
C CYS A 127 -18.40 -29.33 36.04
N TRP A 128 -17.79 -28.17 35.80
CA TRP A 128 -16.88 -27.54 36.76
C TRP A 128 -17.67 -26.99 37.97
N ILE A 129 -17.07 -27.02 39.16
CA ILE A 129 -17.67 -26.56 40.41
C ILE A 129 -16.63 -25.80 41.24
N SER A 130 -16.96 -24.59 41.71
CA SER A 130 -16.11 -23.82 42.64
C SER A 130 -16.11 -24.43 44.04
N GLU A 131 -15.12 -24.09 44.87
CA GLU A 131 -15.20 -24.39 46.29
C GLU A 131 -16.43 -23.68 46.92
N PRO A 132 -17.14 -24.28 47.90
CA PRO A 132 -18.25 -23.63 48.59
C PRO A 132 -17.79 -22.58 49.60
N PHE A 133 -18.31 -21.34 49.47
CA PHE A 133 -17.78 -20.16 50.16
C PHE A 133 -18.87 -19.37 50.90
N VAL A 134 -18.47 -18.59 51.92
CA VAL A 134 -19.38 -17.63 52.58
C VAL A 134 -19.44 -16.35 51.75
N GLN A 135 -20.65 -15.88 51.45
CA GLN A 135 -20.92 -14.95 50.36
C GLN A 135 -20.41 -13.52 50.62
N TYR A 136 -19.60 -13.00 49.66
CA TYR A 136 -19.05 -11.63 49.57
C TYR A 136 -18.06 -11.24 50.69
N PRO A 137 -16.88 -10.63 50.40
CA PRO A 137 -16.45 -10.02 49.14
C PRO A 137 -15.66 -10.94 48.18
N GLN A 138 -15.50 -12.23 48.49
CA GLN A 138 -14.77 -13.14 47.61
C GLN A 138 -15.46 -13.30 46.25
N ASN A 139 -14.70 -13.15 45.17
CA ASN A 139 -15.14 -13.35 43.80
C ASN A 139 -14.47 -14.58 43.18
N VAL A 140 -15.18 -15.26 42.28
CA VAL A 140 -14.64 -16.41 41.54
C VAL A 140 -14.44 -16.01 40.09
N THR A 141 -13.25 -16.26 39.56
CA THR A 141 -12.85 -15.85 38.21
C THR A 141 -12.55 -17.06 37.33
N LEU A 142 -12.96 -16.98 36.07
CA LEU A 142 -12.60 -17.90 35.00
C LEU A 142 -11.86 -17.11 33.92
N THR A 143 -10.60 -17.43 33.67
CA THR A 143 -9.76 -16.76 32.66
C THR A 143 -9.40 -17.74 31.55
N LEU A 144 -9.74 -17.37 30.31
CA LEU A 144 -9.49 -18.14 29.09
C LEU A 144 -8.58 -17.33 28.16
N SER A 145 -7.40 -17.87 27.84
CA SER A 145 -6.48 -17.29 26.85
C SER A 145 -6.60 -17.99 25.51
N LEU A 146 -6.95 -17.24 24.45
CA LEU A 146 -7.16 -17.80 23.11
C LEU A 146 -5.81 -18.06 22.40
N GLY A 147 -4.79 -17.26 22.72
CA GLY A 147 -3.44 -17.34 22.15
C GLY A 147 -3.22 -16.55 20.85
N LYS A 148 -4.28 -15.91 20.33
CA LYS A 148 -4.29 -14.99 19.19
C LYS A 148 -5.49 -14.04 19.33
N LYS A 149 -5.52 -12.91 18.62
CA LYS A 149 -6.72 -12.08 18.47
C LYS A 149 -7.83 -12.78 17.68
N TYR A 150 -9.01 -12.87 18.27
CA TYR A 150 -10.26 -13.27 17.62
C TYR A 150 -11.22 -12.07 17.52
N GLU A 151 -12.03 -12.07 16.47
CA GLU A 151 -13.23 -11.24 16.36
C GLU A 151 -14.40 -12.05 16.93
N LEU A 152 -14.85 -11.68 18.13
CA LEU A 152 -15.85 -12.42 18.92
C LEU A 152 -17.27 -11.99 18.57
N THR A 153 -18.13 -12.95 18.26
CA THR A 153 -19.56 -12.74 18.01
C THR A 153 -20.39 -12.95 19.27
N TYR A 154 -20.06 -13.97 20.08
CA TYR A 154 -20.71 -14.20 21.36
C TYR A 154 -19.79 -14.84 22.40
N ILE A 155 -20.18 -14.69 23.67
CA ILE A 155 -19.69 -15.47 24.81
C ILE A 155 -20.92 -16.11 25.47
N SER A 156 -20.90 -17.42 25.71
CA SER A 156 -22.01 -18.18 26.28
C SER A 156 -21.53 -19.00 27.48
N LEU A 157 -22.30 -18.96 28.57
CA LEU A 157 -22.06 -19.68 29.82
C LEU A 157 -23.30 -20.51 30.15
N GLN A 158 -23.14 -21.82 30.32
CA GLN A 158 -24.23 -22.72 30.77
C GLN A 158 -23.96 -23.19 32.19
N PHE A 159 -24.94 -23.02 33.08
CA PHE A 159 -24.81 -23.23 34.52
C PHE A 159 -25.43 -24.56 34.99
N CYS A 160 -24.70 -25.29 35.83
CA CYS A 160 -25.18 -26.47 36.59
C CYS A 160 -25.64 -26.12 38.01
N SER A 161 -25.43 -24.87 38.42
CA SER A 161 -26.00 -24.22 39.60
C SER A 161 -27.11 -23.23 39.16
N ALA A 162 -27.75 -22.58 40.12
CA ALA A 162 -28.44 -21.32 39.84
C ALA A 162 -27.48 -20.32 39.17
N ARG A 163 -28.01 -19.50 38.27
CA ARG A 163 -27.28 -18.40 37.63
C ARG A 163 -26.86 -17.34 38.67
N PRO A 164 -25.67 -16.72 38.54
CA PRO A 164 -25.25 -15.64 39.43
C PRO A 164 -26.22 -14.46 39.34
N ASP A 165 -26.45 -13.80 40.48
CA ASP A 165 -27.16 -12.53 40.52
C ASP A 165 -26.32 -11.42 39.89
N SER A 166 -25.03 -11.36 40.24
CA SER A 166 -24.11 -10.32 39.75
C SER A 166 -22.82 -10.93 39.20
N MET A 167 -22.53 -10.66 37.93
CA MET A 167 -21.29 -11.06 37.26
C MET A 167 -20.85 -10.06 36.20
N ALA A 168 -19.57 -10.10 35.86
CA ALA A 168 -18.95 -9.23 34.88
C ALA A 168 -18.09 -10.04 33.89
N ILE A 169 -18.19 -9.71 32.61
CA ILE A 169 -17.34 -10.23 31.54
C ILE A 169 -16.36 -9.13 31.15
N TYR A 170 -15.07 -9.46 31.16
CA TYR A 170 -13.96 -8.63 30.72
C TYR A 170 -13.25 -9.29 29.54
N LYS A 171 -12.57 -8.47 28.73
CA LYS A 171 -11.67 -8.93 27.68
C LYS A 171 -10.30 -8.29 27.81
N SER A 172 -9.29 -8.97 27.28
CA SER A 172 -7.96 -8.41 26.99
C SER A 172 -7.77 -8.31 25.48
N MET A 173 -6.94 -7.36 25.03
CA MET A 173 -6.53 -7.21 23.62
C MET A 173 -5.00 -7.30 23.44
N ASP A 174 -4.27 -7.55 24.53
CA ASP A 174 -2.82 -7.42 24.65
C ASP A 174 -2.14 -8.62 25.35
N TYR A 175 -2.80 -9.78 25.32
CA TYR A 175 -2.37 -11.05 25.91
C TYR A 175 -2.30 -11.02 27.45
N GLY A 176 -3.41 -10.62 28.06
CA GLY A 176 -3.72 -10.72 29.49
C GLY A 176 -3.22 -9.57 30.35
N LYS A 177 -2.57 -8.55 29.75
CA LYS A 177 -1.88 -7.48 30.48
C LYS A 177 -2.83 -6.39 30.96
N SER A 178 -3.78 -5.99 30.11
CA SER A 178 -4.86 -5.08 30.47
C SER A 178 -6.23 -5.74 30.27
N TRP A 179 -7.19 -5.33 31.09
CA TRP A 179 -8.53 -5.90 31.10
C TRP A 179 -9.56 -4.77 31.00
N VAL A 180 -10.35 -4.78 29.93
CA VAL A 180 -11.45 -3.82 29.72
C VAL A 180 -12.79 -4.53 29.93
N PRO A 181 -13.80 -3.87 30.53
CA PRO A 181 -15.11 -4.45 30.69
C PRO A 181 -15.77 -4.67 29.33
N PHE A 182 -16.53 -5.76 29.21
CA PHE A 182 -17.18 -6.18 27.96
C PHE A 182 -18.70 -6.22 28.12
N GLN A 183 -19.19 -6.79 29.24
CA GLN A 183 -20.61 -6.84 29.60
C GLN A 183 -20.78 -7.01 31.12
N PHE A 184 -21.79 -6.37 31.72
CA PHE A 184 -22.19 -6.59 33.11
C PHE A 184 -23.60 -7.17 33.22
N TYR A 185 -23.83 -7.98 34.24
CA TYR A 185 -25.14 -8.49 34.63
C TYR A 185 -25.32 -8.30 36.14
N SER A 186 -26.40 -7.66 36.57
CA SER A 186 -26.74 -7.47 37.99
C SER A 186 -28.18 -7.00 38.14
N SER A 187 -28.91 -7.51 39.14
CA SER A 187 -30.15 -6.87 39.64
C SER A 187 -29.92 -5.45 40.14
N ALA A 188 -28.72 -5.19 40.69
CA ALA A 188 -28.34 -3.96 41.36
C ALA A 188 -27.26 -3.18 40.56
N CYS A 189 -27.34 -3.14 39.22
CA CYS A 189 -26.36 -2.52 38.31
C CYS A 189 -25.77 -1.17 38.80
N LYS A 190 -26.61 -0.29 39.37
CA LYS A 190 -26.19 1.03 39.86
C LYS A 190 -25.30 0.93 41.10
N ASN A 191 -25.60 0.01 42.02
CA ASN A 191 -24.89 -0.14 43.29
C ASN A 191 -23.68 -1.06 43.16
N MET A 192 -23.76 -2.10 42.32
CA MET A 192 -22.69 -3.09 42.10
C MET A 192 -21.61 -2.62 41.12
N TYR A 193 -22.00 -1.88 40.06
CA TYR A 193 -21.09 -1.52 38.96
C TYR A 193 -21.14 -0.03 38.55
N GLY A 194 -21.92 0.80 39.25
CA GLY A 194 -22.09 2.22 38.87
C GLY A 194 -22.78 2.44 37.51
N LYS A 195 -23.43 1.42 36.94
CA LYS A 195 -24.03 1.45 35.60
C LYS A 195 -25.56 1.52 35.63
N SER A 196 -26.13 2.13 34.59
CA SER A 196 -27.58 2.06 34.35
C SER A 196 -27.97 0.63 33.92
N PRO A 197 -29.04 0.03 34.47
CA PRO A 197 -29.56 -1.28 34.06
C PRO A 197 -30.27 -1.26 32.69
N ARG A 198 -30.49 -0.07 32.12
CA ARG A 198 -31.02 0.15 30.76
C ARG A 198 -30.13 1.15 30.01
N GLY A 199 -28.83 0.87 29.96
CA GLY A 199 -27.87 1.68 29.20
C GLY A 199 -28.14 1.59 27.69
N VAL A 200 -28.53 2.70 27.07
CA VAL A 200 -28.75 2.79 25.62
C VAL A 200 -27.41 2.99 24.91
N ILE A 201 -27.16 2.19 23.88
CA ILE A 201 -25.96 2.33 23.04
C ILE A 201 -26.28 3.24 21.86
N THR A 202 -25.52 4.33 21.74
CA THR A 202 -25.57 5.29 20.65
C THR A 202 -24.30 5.18 19.80
N LYS A 203 -24.29 5.83 18.63
CA LYS A 203 -23.08 5.91 17.78
C LYS A 203 -21.86 6.56 18.47
N ALA A 204 -22.05 7.28 19.57
CA ALA A 204 -20.96 7.90 20.33
C ALA A 204 -20.32 6.95 21.38
N ASN A 205 -21.03 5.92 21.84
CA ASN A 205 -20.59 4.99 22.89
C ASN A 205 -20.67 3.51 22.45
N GLU A 206 -20.45 3.20 21.17
CA GLU A 206 -20.46 1.83 20.63
C GLU A 206 -19.35 0.90 21.21
N GLN A 207 -18.40 1.44 21.98
CA GLN A 207 -17.39 0.69 22.74
C GLN A 207 -17.69 0.62 24.25
N GLU A 208 -18.88 1.02 24.71
CA GLU A 208 -19.25 0.93 26.12
C GLU A 208 -19.80 -0.47 26.48
N ALA A 209 -19.37 -0.97 27.65
CA ALA A 209 -19.95 -2.12 28.32
C ALA A 209 -21.17 -1.69 29.14
N ILE A 210 -22.35 -2.17 28.73
CA ILE A 210 -23.62 -1.93 29.43
C ILE A 210 -23.80 -2.92 30.60
N CYS A 211 -24.69 -2.59 31.52
CA CYS A 211 -25.21 -3.54 32.51
C CYS A 211 -26.65 -3.88 32.14
N LYS A 212 -26.97 -5.19 32.06
CA LYS A 212 -28.34 -5.68 31.90
C LYS A 212 -28.84 -6.20 33.24
N ASP A 213 -30.10 -5.89 33.54
CA ASP A 213 -30.83 -6.52 34.64
C ASP A 213 -30.98 -8.03 34.37
N VAL A 214 -31.01 -8.81 35.44
CA VAL A 214 -31.11 -10.27 35.44
C VAL A 214 -32.57 -10.74 35.60
N HIS A 215 -33.47 -9.91 36.14
CA HIS A 215 -34.86 -10.27 36.46
C HIS A 215 -35.81 -10.34 35.26
N GLY A 216 -35.30 -10.58 34.04
CA GLY A 216 -36.09 -10.58 32.80
C GLY A 216 -36.90 -11.85 32.53
N ASN A 217 -36.50 -13.00 33.08
CA ASN A 217 -37.19 -14.29 32.93
C ASN A 217 -36.96 -15.17 34.16
N ILE A 218 -37.94 -16.01 34.49
CA ILE A 218 -37.82 -17.06 35.52
C ILE A 218 -37.25 -18.31 34.84
N ASP A 219 -35.93 -18.33 34.66
CA ASP A 219 -35.21 -19.50 34.13
C ASP A 219 -35.23 -20.67 35.14
N PRO A 220 -35.15 -21.94 34.68
CA PRO A 220 -35.07 -23.10 35.57
C PRO A 220 -33.82 -23.07 36.47
N PRO A 221 -33.86 -23.69 37.67
CA PRO A 221 -32.77 -23.63 38.67
C PRO A 221 -31.50 -24.40 38.28
N SER A 222 -31.52 -25.14 37.17
CA SER A 222 -30.37 -25.83 36.58
C SER A 222 -30.49 -25.79 35.06
N GLY A 223 -29.36 -25.71 34.35
CA GLY A 223 -29.31 -25.61 32.88
C GLY A 223 -29.48 -24.20 32.32
N ALA A 224 -29.62 -23.18 33.17
CA ALA A 224 -29.73 -21.78 32.75
C ALA A 224 -28.50 -21.36 31.91
N ARG A 225 -28.73 -20.67 30.79
CA ARG A 225 -27.68 -20.21 29.87
C ARG A 225 -27.68 -18.69 29.78
N VAL A 226 -26.53 -18.06 30.05
CA VAL A 226 -26.33 -16.64 29.80
C VAL A 226 -25.49 -16.47 28.54
N ALA A 227 -26.08 -15.88 27.51
CA ALA A 227 -25.40 -15.47 26.29
C ALA A 227 -25.19 -13.95 26.28
N PHE A 228 -23.99 -13.53 25.90
CA PHE A 228 -23.63 -12.16 25.55
C PHE A 228 -23.29 -12.11 24.05
N SER A 229 -24.09 -11.41 23.27
CA SER A 229 -23.80 -11.11 21.86
C SER A 229 -23.09 -9.75 21.77
N THR A 230 -21.93 -9.70 21.12
CA THR A 230 -21.02 -8.54 21.19
C THR A 230 -21.56 -7.32 20.45
N LEU A 231 -22.31 -7.55 19.36
CA LEU A 231 -22.89 -6.52 18.49
C LEU A 231 -24.35 -6.18 18.82
N GLU A 232 -24.96 -6.85 19.81
CA GLU A 232 -26.35 -6.62 20.20
C GLU A 232 -26.60 -5.15 20.59
N GLY A 233 -27.63 -4.54 20.00
CA GLY A 233 -28.01 -3.15 20.28
C GLY A 233 -27.04 -2.08 19.78
N ARG A 234 -25.98 -2.42 19.03
CA ARG A 234 -24.96 -1.45 18.56
C ARG A 234 -25.33 -0.91 17.16
N PRO A 235 -25.64 0.39 17.00
CA PRO A 235 -26.24 0.92 15.77
C PRO A 235 -25.46 0.63 14.47
N SER A 236 -24.12 0.64 14.51
CA SER A 236 -23.30 0.39 13.33
C SER A 236 -23.04 -1.10 13.05
N GLY A 237 -23.66 -2.03 13.81
CA GLY A 237 -23.50 -3.48 13.63
C GLY A 237 -23.87 -3.98 12.23
N TYR A 238 -24.89 -3.38 11.60
CA TYR A 238 -25.28 -3.65 10.20
C TYR A 238 -24.22 -3.26 9.16
N ASN A 239 -23.22 -2.44 9.54
CA ASN A 239 -22.12 -2.01 8.68
C ASN A 239 -20.78 -2.21 9.41
N PHE A 240 -20.62 -3.40 10.00
CA PHE A 240 -19.43 -3.79 10.76
C PHE A 240 -18.13 -3.62 9.95
N ASP A 241 -18.11 -3.99 8.68
CA ASP A 241 -16.91 -3.95 7.84
C ASP A 241 -16.38 -2.52 7.56
N SER A 242 -17.22 -1.48 7.68
CA SER A 242 -16.78 -0.08 7.64
C SER A 242 -16.68 0.58 9.03
N SER A 243 -16.93 -0.14 10.12
CA SER A 243 -16.85 0.40 11.50
C SER A 243 -15.59 -0.11 12.22
N PRO A 244 -14.47 0.64 12.21
CA PRO A 244 -13.28 0.27 12.98
C PRO A 244 -13.56 0.24 14.49
N VAL A 245 -14.48 1.09 14.95
CA VAL A 245 -14.98 1.15 16.33
C VAL A 245 -15.53 -0.21 16.78
N LEU A 246 -16.33 -0.87 15.94
CA LEU A 246 -16.88 -2.19 16.26
C LEU A 246 -15.89 -3.33 16.00
N GLN A 247 -14.99 -3.20 15.01
CA GLN A 247 -13.93 -4.20 14.76
C GLN A 247 -12.98 -4.35 15.97
N ASP A 248 -12.62 -3.24 16.61
CA ASP A 248 -11.83 -3.26 17.85
C ASP A 248 -12.70 -3.58 19.09
N TRP A 249 -14.01 -3.28 19.08
CA TRP A 249 -14.93 -3.74 20.13
C TRP A 249 -15.06 -5.26 20.18
N VAL A 250 -15.21 -5.95 19.05
CA VAL A 250 -15.32 -7.43 19.03
C VAL A 250 -13.97 -8.13 19.23
N THR A 251 -12.85 -7.41 19.12
CA THR A 251 -11.51 -8.02 19.20
C THR A 251 -11.14 -8.38 20.64
N ALA A 252 -10.69 -9.62 20.86
CA ALA A 252 -10.07 -10.06 22.12
C ALA A 252 -8.94 -11.07 21.89
N THR A 253 -7.93 -11.08 22.78
CA THR A 253 -6.95 -12.18 22.92
C THR A 253 -7.30 -13.15 24.05
N ASP A 254 -8.02 -12.66 25.07
CA ASP A 254 -8.37 -13.40 26.27
C ASP A 254 -9.73 -12.91 26.80
N VAL A 255 -10.47 -13.80 27.45
CA VAL A 255 -11.77 -13.53 28.09
C VAL A 255 -11.66 -13.87 29.57
N LYS A 256 -12.21 -13.00 30.44
CA LYS A 256 -12.28 -13.23 31.88
C LYS A 256 -13.69 -13.00 32.38
N VAL A 257 -14.29 -14.02 32.98
CA VAL A 257 -15.57 -13.92 33.68
C VAL A 257 -15.28 -13.79 35.17
N VAL A 258 -16.00 -12.90 35.85
CA VAL A 258 -15.89 -12.63 37.29
C VAL A 258 -17.29 -12.72 37.91
N PHE A 259 -17.48 -13.67 38.83
CA PHE A 259 -18.73 -13.84 39.57
C PHE A 259 -18.63 -13.15 40.93
N ASN A 260 -19.51 -12.18 41.19
CA ASN A 260 -19.46 -11.29 42.36
C ASN A 260 -20.54 -11.58 43.41
N ARG A 261 -21.72 -12.05 43.00
CA ARG A 261 -22.84 -12.32 43.93
C ARG A 261 -23.69 -13.50 43.45
N LEU A 262 -23.92 -14.46 44.33
CA LEU A 262 -24.92 -15.52 44.15
C LEU A 262 -26.32 -14.99 44.44
N ASN A 263 -27.32 -15.63 43.83
CA ASN A 263 -28.73 -15.35 44.13
C ASN A 263 -29.13 -16.07 45.42
N THR A 264 -29.54 -15.32 46.45
CA THR A 264 -29.83 -15.85 47.79
C THR A 264 -31.25 -16.40 47.87
N ILE A 265 -31.40 -17.71 47.65
CA ILE A 265 -32.70 -18.40 47.75
C ILE A 265 -32.95 -18.81 49.21
N GLY A 266 -33.63 -17.94 49.96
CA GLY A 266 -34.10 -18.21 51.33
C GLY A 266 -33.15 -17.78 52.45
N GLU A 267 -33.73 -17.45 53.61
CA GLU A 267 -33.03 -17.12 54.86
C GLU A 267 -32.68 -18.41 55.64
N GLU A 268 -31.73 -19.21 55.12
CA GLU A 268 -31.16 -20.33 55.90
C GLU A 268 -30.07 -19.87 56.88
N ALA A 269 -29.96 -20.55 58.02
CA ALA A 269 -28.98 -20.25 59.06
C ALA A 269 -27.53 -20.31 58.54
N ALA A 270 -26.74 -19.27 58.83
CA ALA A 270 -25.52 -18.90 58.11
C ALA A 270 -24.47 -20.03 57.96
N GLU A 271 -24.27 -20.88 58.98
CA GLU A 271 -23.32 -22.00 58.91
C GLU A 271 -23.73 -23.04 57.87
N LYS A 272 -25.01 -23.41 57.82
CA LYS A 272 -25.52 -24.41 56.87
C LYS A 272 -25.67 -23.86 55.46
N ALA A 273 -25.82 -22.55 55.30
CA ALA A 273 -25.91 -21.92 53.98
C ALA A 273 -24.60 -22.06 53.16
N LYS A 274 -23.43 -22.12 53.81
CA LYS A 274 -22.11 -22.19 53.15
C LYS A 274 -21.97 -23.33 52.14
N GLU A 275 -22.48 -24.53 52.43
CA GLU A 275 -22.39 -25.69 51.53
C GLU A 275 -23.23 -25.51 50.23
N SER A 276 -24.21 -24.61 50.25
CA SER A 276 -25.11 -24.33 49.13
C SER A 276 -24.61 -23.19 48.23
N TYR A 277 -23.58 -22.44 48.66
CA TYR A 277 -23.05 -21.28 47.95
C TYR A 277 -21.79 -21.63 47.14
N PHE A 278 -22.01 -22.06 45.89
CA PHE A 278 -20.97 -22.33 44.89
C PHE A 278 -21.45 -21.95 43.48
N TYR A 279 -20.51 -21.75 42.56
CA TYR A 279 -20.80 -21.62 41.14
C TYR A 279 -20.51 -22.95 40.44
N ALA A 280 -21.38 -23.39 39.53
CA ALA A 280 -21.13 -24.56 38.70
C ALA A 280 -21.54 -24.32 37.24
N LEU A 281 -20.70 -24.72 36.29
CA LEU A 281 -20.90 -24.53 34.84
C LEU A 281 -20.53 -25.80 34.06
N SER A 282 -21.25 -26.06 32.97
CA SER A 282 -20.99 -27.18 32.03
C SER A 282 -20.32 -26.76 30.72
N ASP A 283 -20.35 -25.48 30.38
CA ASP A 283 -19.91 -24.99 29.07
C ASP A 283 -19.58 -23.50 29.15
N PHE A 284 -18.42 -23.14 28.62
CA PHE A 284 -17.92 -21.79 28.42
C PHE A 284 -17.51 -21.63 26.94
N ALA A 285 -18.50 -21.49 26.08
CA ALA A 285 -18.30 -21.29 24.65
C ALA A 285 -17.98 -19.82 24.32
N VAL A 286 -16.96 -19.60 23.49
CA VAL A 286 -16.56 -18.29 22.96
C VAL A 286 -16.61 -18.34 21.43
N GLY A 287 -17.76 -17.95 20.87
CA GLY A 287 -18.03 -18.01 19.44
C GLY A 287 -17.42 -16.82 18.70
N GLY A 288 -16.54 -17.09 17.73
CA GLY A 288 -15.91 -16.06 16.92
C GLY A 288 -15.09 -16.62 15.77
N ARG A 289 -14.29 -15.75 15.12
CA ARG A 289 -13.33 -16.15 14.08
C ARG A 289 -11.97 -15.49 14.30
N CYS A 290 -10.92 -16.07 13.73
CA CYS A 290 -9.57 -15.50 13.79
C CYS A 290 -9.53 -14.08 13.20
N ARG A 291 -8.94 -13.09 13.89
CA ARG A 291 -8.71 -11.75 13.30
C ARG A 291 -7.61 -11.84 12.25
N CYS A 292 -8.00 -11.86 10.98
CA CYS A 292 -7.10 -11.86 9.82
C CYS A 292 -7.36 -10.69 8.85
N ASN A 293 -8.17 -9.71 9.26
CA ASN A 293 -8.48 -8.48 8.50
C ASN A 293 -8.96 -8.72 7.05
N GLY A 294 -9.56 -9.88 6.78
CA GLY A 294 -10.08 -10.25 5.45
C GLY A 294 -9.02 -10.68 4.43
N HIS A 295 -7.79 -11.01 4.88
CA HIS A 295 -6.66 -11.40 4.04
C HIS A 295 -6.15 -12.83 4.27
N ALA A 296 -6.91 -13.68 4.98
CA ALA A 296 -6.59 -15.10 5.12
C ALA A 296 -7.85 -15.94 5.34
N SER A 297 -7.91 -17.06 4.64
CA SER A 297 -8.98 -18.08 4.69
C SER A 297 -8.85 -19.03 5.89
N LYS A 298 -7.68 -19.13 6.53
CA LYS A 298 -7.46 -20.01 7.70
C LYS A 298 -6.36 -19.53 8.64
N CYS A 299 -6.41 -20.09 9.84
CA CYS A 299 -5.40 -19.96 10.89
C CYS A 299 -4.67 -21.29 11.10
N SER A 300 -3.36 -21.25 11.30
CA SER A 300 -2.54 -22.43 11.61
C SER A 300 -1.39 -22.07 12.56
N LEU A 301 -0.71 -23.09 13.09
CA LEU A 301 0.42 -22.89 14.01
C LEU A 301 1.68 -22.53 13.21
N ASN A 302 2.29 -21.41 13.58
CA ASN A 302 3.62 -21.01 13.11
C ASN A 302 4.69 -22.01 13.60
N ARG A 303 5.90 -21.89 13.03
CA ARG A 303 7.11 -22.61 13.45
C ARG A 303 7.48 -22.42 14.93
N GLU A 304 6.93 -21.39 15.57
CA GLU A 304 7.12 -21.03 16.99
C GLU A 304 6.02 -21.61 17.90
N GLY A 305 5.08 -22.40 17.36
CA GLY A 305 3.91 -22.92 18.09
C GLY A 305 2.79 -21.89 18.33
N SER A 306 2.97 -20.64 17.90
CA SER A 306 1.97 -19.57 17.99
C SER A 306 0.92 -19.67 16.88
N LEU A 307 -0.37 -19.44 17.20
CA LEU A 307 -1.45 -19.44 16.20
C LEU A 307 -1.42 -18.14 15.38
N ALA A 308 -1.43 -18.24 14.06
CA ALA A 308 -1.39 -17.08 13.15
C ALA A 308 -2.24 -17.29 11.88
N CYS A 309 -2.50 -16.19 11.17
CA CYS A 309 -3.19 -16.22 9.88
C CYS A 309 -2.28 -16.61 8.72
N GLU A 310 -2.78 -17.41 7.77
CA GLU A 310 -2.05 -17.73 6.53
C GLU A 310 -2.18 -16.60 5.48
N CYS A 311 -1.50 -15.48 5.73
CA CYS A 311 -1.70 -14.20 5.03
C CYS A 311 -1.46 -14.24 3.50
N LYS A 312 -2.56 -14.05 2.77
CA LYS A 312 -2.64 -13.83 1.32
C LYS A 312 -2.59 -12.32 1.00
N HIS A 313 -2.99 -11.90 -0.20
CA HIS A 313 -3.11 -10.48 -0.61
C HIS A 313 -1.80 -9.67 -0.41
N ASN A 314 -0.66 -10.35 -0.45
CA ASN A 314 0.66 -9.81 -0.09
C ASN A 314 0.74 -9.14 1.31
N THR A 315 -0.08 -9.59 2.26
CA THR A 315 -0.05 -9.14 3.67
C THR A 315 0.79 -10.06 4.57
N ALA A 316 1.22 -9.56 5.72
CA ALA A 316 2.07 -10.24 6.69
C ALA A 316 1.72 -9.79 8.11
N GLY A 317 2.26 -10.49 9.11
CA GLY A 317 1.90 -10.28 10.51
C GLY A 317 1.20 -11.49 11.12
N LEU A 318 0.75 -11.35 12.36
CA LEU A 318 -0.04 -12.40 13.03
C LEU A 318 -1.53 -12.31 12.66
N ASP A 319 -2.00 -11.09 12.40
CA ASP A 319 -3.38 -10.73 12.08
C ASP A 319 -3.51 -10.22 10.62
N CYS A 320 -2.47 -10.42 9.80
CA CYS A 320 -2.30 -9.83 8.47
C CYS A 320 -2.34 -8.29 8.46
N GLU A 321 -1.85 -7.68 9.53
CA GLU A 321 -1.98 -6.24 9.86
C GLU A 321 -1.00 -5.30 9.12
N ARG A 322 -0.17 -5.82 8.21
CA ARG A 322 0.83 -5.05 7.46
C ARG A 322 1.13 -5.68 6.10
N CYS A 323 1.75 -4.92 5.19
CA CYS A 323 2.20 -5.47 3.91
C CYS A 323 3.50 -6.30 4.03
N LYS A 324 3.63 -7.34 3.18
CA LYS A 324 4.88 -8.08 2.96
C LYS A 324 5.99 -7.11 2.53
N PRO A 325 7.27 -7.40 2.83
CA PRO A 325 8.40 -6.65 2.28
C PRO A 325 8.28 -6.46 0.76
N PHE A 326 8.73 -5.30 0.27
CA PHE A 326 8.63 -4.89 -1.14
C PHE A 326 7.21 -4.58 -1.67
N HIS A 327 6.16 -4.77 -0.87
CA HIS A 327 4.76 -4.48 -1.26
C HIS A 327 4.24 -3.19 -0.63
N TYR A 328 4.98 -2.10 -0.83
CA TYR A 328 4.72 -0.79 -0.20
C TYR A 328 4.36 0.30 -1.23
N ASP A 329 3.71 -0.05 -2.35
CA ASP A 329 3.31 0.95 -3.35
C ASP A 329 2.05 1.74 -2.97
N ARG A 330 1.13 1.13 -2.19
CA ARG A 330 0.00 1.81 -1.54
C ARG A 330 -0.04 1.48 -0.04
N PRO A 331 -0.79 2.24 0.80
CA PRO A 331 -0.99 1.89 2.20
C PRO A 331 -1.66 0.51 2.36
N TRP A 332 -1.43 -0.15 3.49
CA TRP A 332 -2.24 -1.29 3.93
C TRP A 332 -3.65 -0.82 4.32
N ALA A 333 -4.67 -1.63 4.04
CA ALA A 333 -6.03 -1.47 4.55
C ALA A 333 -6.70 -2.84 4.67
N ARG A 334 -7.62 -3.00 5.63
CA ARG A 334 -8.47 -4.20 5.80
C ARG A 334 -9.29 -4.47 4.54
N ALA A 335 -9.45 -5.74 4.15
CA ALA A 335 -10.33 -6.12 3.04
C ALA A 335 -11.81 -5.94 3.39
N THR A 336 -12.61 -5.56 2.40
CA THR A 336 -14.06 -5.28 2.49
C THR A 336 -14.83 -6.13 1.47
N ASP A 337 -16.16 -6.14 1.53
CA ASP A 337 -17.00 -6.86 0.54
C ASP A 337 -16.79 -6.42 -0.92
N ARG A 338 -16.22 -5.22 -1.14
CA ARG A 338 -16.04 -4.63 -2.48
C ARG A 338 -14.58 -4.58 -2.92
N GLU A 339 -13.67 -4.37 -1.99
CA GLU A 339 -12.25 -4.15 -2.26
C GLU A 339 -11.41 -5.04 -1.34
N ALA A 340 -10.65 -5.98 -1.93
CA ALA A 340 -9.79 -6.92 -1.22
C ALA A 340 -8.52 -6.29 -0.61
N ASN A 341 -8.25 -5.02 -0.94
CA ASN A 341 -7.21 -4.15 -0.38
C ASN A 341 -5.82 -4.81 -0.27
N GLU A 342 -5.41 -5.52 -1.33
CA GLU A 342 -4.12 -6.18 -1.40
C GLU A 342 -2.94 -5.22 -1.41
N CYS A 343 -1.79 -5.68 -0.91
CA CYS A 343 -0.57 -4.90 -0.90
C CYS A 343 0.14 -5.00 -2.27
N VAL A 344 0.29 -3.85 -2.93
CA VAL A 344 0.84 -3.78 -4.29
C VAL A 344 2.37 -3.72 -4.27
N ALA A 345 3.00 -4.53 -5.12
CA ALA A 345 4.45 -4.61 -5.28
C ALA A 345 5.04 -3.30 -5.84
N CYS A 346 6.15 -2.85 -5.26
CA CYS A 346 6.87 -1.66 -5.72
C CYS A 346 7.50 -1.87 -7.11
N ASN A 347 7.11 -1.08 -8.11
CA ASN A 347 7.75 -1.12 -9.41
C ASN A 347 9.17 -0.52 -9.37
N CYS A 348 10.18 -1.40 -9.27
CA CYS A 348 11.60 -1.06 -9.28
C CYS A 348 12.37 -1.59 -10.49
N ASN A 349 11.67 -1.95 -11.58
CA ASN A 349 12.24 -2.51 -12.80
C ASN A 349 13.27 -3.65 -12.56
N LEU A 350 13.10 -4.47 -11.51
CA LEU A 350 14.04 -5.53 -11.08
C LEU A 350 15.46 -5.06 -10.65
N HIS A 351 15.70 -3.75 -10.49
CA HIS A 351 17.00 -3.24 -10.00
C HIS A 351 17.06 -2.99 -8.48
N ALA A 352 15.95 -3.13 -7.75
CA ALA A 352 15.93 -3.07 -6.28
C ALA A 352 15.14 -4.25 -5.69
N ARG A 353 15.50 -4.64 -4.45
CA ARG A 353 14.78 -5.65 -3.63
C ARG A 353 14.09 -5.02 -2.41
N GLN A 354 14.18 -3.71 -2.25
CA GLN A 354 13.65 -2.95 -1.14
C GLN A 354 12.99 -1.67 -1.69
N CYS A 355 11.91 -1.26 -1.04
CA CYS A 355 11.26 0.01 -1.28
C CYS A 355 10.69 0.53 0.05
N ARG A 356 10.20 1.77 0.04
CA ARG A 356 9.40 2.37 1.10
C ARG A 356 8.19 3.08 0.50
N PHE A 357 7.13 3.25 1.28
CA PHE A 357 6.01 4.09 0.90
C PHE A 357 6.36 5.60 0.98
N ASN A 358 5.59 6.44 0.29
CA ASN A 358 5.58 7.90 0.42
C ASN A 358 4.16 8.44 0.17
N MET A 359 3.54 9.02 1.21
CA MET A 359 2.18 9.55 1.17
C MET A 359 2.02 10.75 0.22
N GLU A 360 3.04 11.61 0.09
CA GLU A 360 2.98 12.76 -0.81
C GLU A 360 2.90 12.31 -2.27
N LEU A 361 3.75 11.36 -2.67
CA LEU A 361 3.73 10.77 -4.01
C LEU A 361 2.45 9.98 -4.27
N TYR A 362 1.91 9.28 -3.26
CA TYR A 362 0.62 8.60 -3.35
C TYR A 362 -0.52 9.59 -3.66
N ASN A 363 -0.61 10.69 -2.91
CA ASN A 363 -1.61 11.73 -3.15
C ASN A 363 -1.44 12.40 -4.53
N LEU A 364 -0.21 12.74 -4.92
CA LEU A 364 0.10 13.32 -6.24
C LEU A 364 -0.19 12.35 -7.41
N SER A 365 -0.16 11.03 -7.18
CA SER A 365 -0.56 10.02 -8.17
C SER A 365 -2.08 9.83 -8.33
N GLY A 366 -2.89 10.56 -7.56
CA GLY A 366 -4.34 10.32 -7.47
C GLY A 366 -4.68 9.08 -6.65
N ARG A 367 -3.94 8.83 -5.55
CA ARG A 367 -4.05 7.64 -4.68
C ARG A 367 -3.85 6.31 -5.42
N LYS A 368 -2.86 6.24 -6.32
CA LYS A 368 -2.52 5.02 -7.08
C LYS A 368 -1.19 4.40 -6.66
N SER A 369 -0.12 5.20 -6.58
CA SER A 369 1.25 4.70 -6.40
C SER A 369 2.14 5.71 -5.66
N GLY A 370 2.56 5.34 -4.45
CA GLY A 370 3.49 6.08 -3.58
C GLY A 370 4.81 5.36 -3.27
N GLY A 371 5.04 4.14 -3.77
CA GLY A 371 6.25 3.36 -3.52
C GLY A 371 7.51 3.98 -4.12
N VAL A 372 8.61 3.95 -3.37
CA VAL A 372 9.92 4.49 -3.74
C VAL A 372 10.99 3.43 -3.52
N CYS A 373 11.71 3.08 -4.57
CA CYS A 373 12.74 2.04 -4.53
C CYS A 373 13.98 2.50 -3.76
N LEU A 374 14.62 1.56 -3.07
CA LEU A 374 15.83 1.79 -2.28
C LEU A 374 17.01 1.04 -2.88
N ASN A 375 18.19 1.67 -2.87
CA ASN A 375 19.45 1.06 -3.29
C ASN A 375 19.41 0.45 -4.72
N CYS A 376 18.97 1.25 -5.70
CA CYS A 376 18.95 0.88 -7.11
C CYS A 376 20.31 0.33 -7.58
N ARG A 377 20.31 -0.91 -8.09
CA ARG A 377 21.48 -1.64 -8.60
C ARG A 377 21.61 -1.43 -10.12
N HIS A 378 22.51 -2.17 -10.76
CA HIS A 378 22.65 -2.21 -12.23
C HIS A 378 22.89 -0.81 -12.86
N ASN A 379 23.52 0.10 -12.09
CA ASN A 379 23.80 1.50 -12.46
C ASN A 379 22.54 2.33 -12.83
N THR A 380 21.38 1.97 -12.27
CA THR A 380 20.13 2.71 -12.41
C THR A 380 19.90 3.72 -11.28
N ALA A 381 18.96 4.64 -11.48
CA ALA A 381 18.60 5.73 -10.58
C ALA A 381 17.12 6.14 -10.72
N GLY A 382 16.67 7.04 -9.84
CA GLY A 382 15.30 7.56 -9.79
C GLY A 382 14.32 6.68 -9.01
N ARG A 383 13.12 7.23 -8.75
CA ARG A 383 12.05 6.64 -7.90
C ARG A 383 11.83 5.13 -8.13
N ASN A 384 11.73 4.75 -9.40
CA ASN A 384 11.43 3.37 -9.85
C ASN A 384 12.66 2.66 -10.46
N CYS A 385 13.89 3.16 -10.21
CA CYS A 385 15.12 2.69 -10.84
C CYS A 385 15.06 2.66 -12.39
N HIS A 386 14.51 3.71 -13.00
CA HIS A 386 13.99 3.71 -14.39
C HIS A 386 14.83 4.52 -15.39
N TYR A 387 15.90 5.17 -14.93
CA TYR A 387 16.91 5.80 -15.79
C TYR A 387 18.32 5.49 -15.28
N CYS A 388 19.34 5.79 -16.07
CA CYS A 388 20.73 5.46 -15.73
C CYS A 388 21.36 6.52 -14.82
N LYS A 389 22.19 6.09 -13.86
CA LYS A 389 22.95 6.98 -12.99
C LYS A 389 23.89 7.88 -13.80
N GLU A 390 24.24 9.05 -13.30
CA GLU A 390 25.29 9.89 -13.88
C GLU A 390 26.59 9.09 -14.10
N GLY A 391 27.21 9.27 -15.27
CA GLY A 391 28.33 8.42 -15.73
C GLY A 391 27.88 7.16 -16.49
N PHE A 392 26.57 6.95 -16.68
CA PHE A 392 26.00 5.87 -17.50
C PHE A 392 24.93 6.40 -18.46
N TYR A 393 24.69 5.68 -19.55
CA TYR A 393 23.64 5.94 -20.53
C TYR A 393 22.82 4.69 -20.84
N ARG A 394 21.63 4.89 -21.41
CA ARG A 394 20.65 3.85 -21.70
C ARG A 394 21.00 3.09 -22.99
N ASP A 395 21.23 1.79 -22.88
CA ASP A 395 21.35 0.90 -24.05
C ASP A 395 19.96 0.51 -24.56
N LEU A 396 19.51 1.17 -25.63
CA LEU A 396 18.18 0.97 -26.21
C LEU A 396 17.97 -0.42 -26.84
N SER A 397 19.02 -1.22 -27.05
CA SER A 397 18.88 -2.61 -27.53
C SER A 397 18.36 -3.58 -26.46
N LEU A 398 18.45 -3.19 -25.18
CA LEU A 398 18.06 -4.01 -24.03
C LEU A 398 16.82 -3.40 -23.35
N PRO A 399 15.87 -4.21 -22.82
CA PRO A 399 14.75 -3.68 -22.05
C PRO A 399 15.23 -3.02 -20.74
N ILE A 400 14.49 -2.04 -20.21
CA ILE A 400 14.92 -1.28 -19.02
C ILE A 400 15.26 -2.19 -17.84
N THR A 401 14.48 -3.26 -17.63
CA THR A 401 14.62 -4.21 -16.53
C THR A 401 15.89 -5.07 -16.58
N HIS A 402 16.66 -5.03 -17.66
CA HIS A 402 17.84 -5.88 -17.84
C HIS A 402 19.03 -5.39 -17.02
N ARG A 403 19.84 -6.33 -16.48
CA ARG A 403 20.99 -6.01 -15.61
C ARG A 403 22.08 -5.16 -16.27
N ARG A 404 22.09 -5.06 -17.60
CA ARG A 404 23.01 -4.21 -18.40
C ARG A 404 22.30 -3.11 -19.18
N ALA A 405 21.06 -2.75 -18.82
CA ALA A 405 20.28 -1.68 -19.49
C ALA A 405 20.94 -0.29 -19.45
N CYS A 406 21.94 -0.11 -18.59
CA CYS A 406 22.75 1.09 -18.42
C CYS A 406 24.24 0.78 -18.66
N GLN A 407 24.81 1.35 -19.72
CA GLN A 407 26.20 1.21 -20.14
C GLN A 407 27.04 2.41 -19.68
N ALA A 408 28.33 2.20 -19.37
CA ALA A 408 29.21 3.25 -18.85
C ALA A 408 29.57 4.30 -19.92
N CYS A 409 29.67 5.57 -19.50
CA CYS A 409 30.18 6.66 -20.33
C CYS A 409 31.72 6.59 -20.43
N ASP A 410 32.25 5.95 -21.48
CA ASP A 410 33.70 5.89 -21.75
C ASP A 410 34.22 7.21 -22.37
N CYS A 411 34.08 8.33 -21.65
CA CYS A 411 34.49 9.64 -22.14
C CYS A 411 36.00 9.83 -22.08
N HIS A 412 36.64 9.94 -23.25
CA HIS A 412 38.08 10.03 -23.42
C HIS A 412 38.68 11.19 -22.58
N PRO A 413 39.60 10.92 -21.63
CA PRO A 413 39.96 11.87 -20.56
C PRO A 413 40.60 13.16 -21.07
N VAL A 414 41.26 13.12 -22.23
CA VAL A 414 41.86 14.29 -22.87
C VAL A 414 40.90 14.98 -23.83
N GLY A 415 39.99 14.25 -24.49
CA GLY A 415 39.14 14.78 -25.57
C GLY A 415 37.76 15.30 -25.13
N ALA A 416 37.24 14.81 -24.01
CA ALA A 416 36.00 15.29 -23.41
C ALA A 416 36.23 16.47 -22.44
N LEU A 417 35.15 17.21 -22.16
CA LEU A 417 35.05 18.25 -21.15
C LEU A 417 34.66 17.70 -19.76
N GLY A 418 34.27 16.43 -19.68
CA GLY A 418 33.84 15.77 -18.46
C GLY A 418 33.47 14.30 -18.68
N LYS A 419 33.35 13.53 -17.59
CA LYS A 419 33.07 12.08 -17.61
C LYS A 419 31.59 11.72 -17.79
N THR A 420 30.70 12.71 -17.70
CA THR A 420 29.24 12.54 -17.82
C THR A 420 28.79 12.70 -19.27
N CYS A 421 28.43 11.59 -19.90
CA CYS A 421 27.78 11.58 -21.22
C CYS A 421 26.26 11.78 -21.12
N ASN A 422 25.62 12.03 -22.27
CA ASN A 422 24.17 12.14 -22.37
C ASN A 422 23.49 10.78 -22.14
N GLN A 423 22.64 10.69 -21.11
CA GLN A 423 21.94 9.48 -20.68
C GLN A 423 21.09 8.81 -21.76
N THR A 424 20.62 9.54 -22.78
CA THR A 424 19.75 8.99 -23.83
C THR A 424 20.52 8.37 -25.01
N ASN A 425 21.74 8.83 -25.29
CA ASN A 425 22.45 8.45 -26.52
C ASN A 425 23.97 8.26 -26.38
N GLY A 426 24.52 8.26 -25.15
CA GLY A 426 25.93 8.00 -24.88
C GLY A 426 26.91 9.09 -25.29
N GLN A 427 26.47 10.20 -25.91
CA GLN A 427 27.38 11.22 -26.42
C GLN A 427 28.06 11.99 -25.29
N CYS A 428 29.39 11.89 -25.22
CA CYS A 428 30.24 12.67 -24.33
C CYS A 428 30.34 14.14 -24.77
N PRO A 429 30.55 15.09 -23.84
CA PRO A 429 30.68 16.52 -24.17
C PRO A 429 32.09 16.80 -24.70
N CYS A 430 32.29 16.81 -26.02
CA CYS A 430 33.62 16.96 -26.61
C CYS A 430 34.18 18.39 -26.54
N LYS A 431 35.51 18.50 -26.47
CA LYS A 431 36.24 19.77 -26.65
C LYS A 431 36.15 20.27 -28.09
N ASP A 432 36.46 21.55 -28.31
CA ASP A 432 36.55 22.12 -29.66
C ASP A 432 37.55 21.34 -30.53
N GLY A 433 37.15 21.04 -31.77
CA GLY A 433 37.94 20.23 -32.70
C GLY A 433 37.88 18.71 -32.48
N VAL A 434 37.26 18.22 -31.41
CA VAL A 434 37.14 16.79 -31.08
C VAL A 434 35.75 16.25 -31.50
N THR A 435 35.68 14.97 -31.89
CA THR A 435 34.44 14.26 -32.28
C THR A 435 34.47 12.77 -31.91
N GLY A 436 33.40 12.06 -32.25
CA GLY A 436 33.13 10.68 -31.82
C GLY A 436 32.26 10.61 -30.56
N LEU A 437 31.60 9.47 -30.34
CA LEU A 437 30.71 9.23 -29.20
C LEU A 437 31.43 9.49 -27.87
N THR A 438 32.64 8.97 -27.77
CA THR A 438 33.55 9.04 -26.61
C THR A 438 34.52 10.22 -26.66
N CYS A 439 34.44 11.09 -27.67
CA CYS A 439 35.38 12.19 -27.92
C CYS A 439 36.85 11.73 -28.10
N ASN A 440 37.05 10.62 -28.82
CA ASN A 440 38.33 9.95 -28.97
C ASN A 440 39.15 10.33 -30.22
N ARG A 441 38.65 11.22 -31.10
CA ARG A 441 39.32 11.58 -32.35
C ARG A 441 39.09 13.04 -32.76
N CYS A 442 40.01 13.62 -33.53
CA CYS A 442 39.82 14.96 -34.10
C CYS A 442 38.76 14.96 -35.22
N ALA A 443 38.09 16.09 -35.41
CA ALA A 443 37.14 16.32 -36.49
C ALA A 443 37.87 16.57 -37.83
N LYS A 444 37.17 16.36 -38.96
CA LYS A 444 37.73 16.63 -40.30
C LYS A 444 38.21 18.09 -40.40
N GLY A 445 39.47 18.29 -40.81
CA GLY A 445 40.13 19.60 -40.84
C GLY A 445 40.88 19.98 -39.56
N TYR A 446 41.01 19.06 -38.59
CA TYR A 446 41.84 19.22 -37.40
C TYR A 446 42.88 18.09 -37.29
N THR A 447 44.06 18.41 -36.75
CA THR A 447 45.13 17.47 -36.40
C THR A 447 45.34 17.42 -34.89
N GLN A 448 45.87 16.29 -34.40
CA GLN A 448 46.14 16.09 -32.99
C GLN A 448 47.35 16.93 -32.54
N SER A 449 47.20 17.61 -31.40
CA SER A 449 48.25 18.40 -30.76
C SER A 449 48.79 17.69 -29.51
N ARG A 450 49.98 18.08 -29.05
CA ARG A 450 50.58 17.58 -27.79
C ARG A 450 49.94 18.20 -26.53
N SER A 451 49.01 19.15 -26.66
CA SER A 451 48.36 19.80 -25.52
C SER A 451 47.18 18.99 -24.99
N THR A 452 47.20 18.65 -23.70
CA THR A 452 46.07 18.04 -22.99
C THR A 452 44.86 18.98 -22.86
N ILE A 453 45.09 20.31 -22.92
CA ILE A 453 44.04 21.33 -22.86
C ILE A 453 43.35 21.44 -24.22
N ALA A 454 44.13 21.59 -25.30
CA ALA A 454 43.66 21.76 -26.68
C ALA A 454 44.18 20.61 -27.58
N PRO A 455 43.61 19.40 -27.51
CA PRO A 455 44.16 18.21 -28.16
C PRO A 455 43.96 18.15 -29.67
N CYS A 456 43.10 18.99 -30.25
CA CYS A 456 42.89 19.07 -31.69
C CYS A 456 43.00 20.53 -32.14
N ILE A 457 43.96 20.83 -33.03
CA ILE A 457 44.17 22.14 -33.64
C ILE A 457 43.68 22.10 -35.09
N LYS A 458 43.24 23.24 -35.65
CA LYS A 458 42.88 23.29 -37.08
C LYS A 458 44.14 23.16 -37.93
N ASN A 459 44.02 22.45 -39.05
CA ASN A 459 45.10 22.40 -40.03
C ASN A 459 45.31 23.82 -40.61
N PRO A 460 46.55 24.32 -40.70
CA PRO A 460 46.83 25.55 -41.42
C PRO A 460 46.58 25.33 -42.92
N THR A 461 45.68 26.13 -43.51
CA THR A 461 45.53 26.20 -44.96
C THR A 461 46.60 27.12 -45.54
N SER A 462 47.34 26.62 -46.53
CA SER A 462 48.05 27.48 -47.49
C SER A 462 47.07 28.45 -48.18
N PRO A 463 47.53 29.59 -48.71
CA PRO A 463 46.65 30.68 -49.14
C PRO A 463 45.64 30.28 -50.23
N ASN A 464 44.50 30.99 -50.21
CA ASN A 464 43.33 30.83 -51.06
C ASN A 464 43.59 30.44 -52.54
N PRO A 465 42.87 29.45 -53.06
CA PRO A 465 41.99 29.68 -54.21
C PRO A 465 40.83 30.60 -53.77
N GLU A 466 40.65 31.69 -54.51
CA GLU A 466 39.47 32.55 -54.66
C GLU A 466 38.36 32.54 -53.58
N LYS A 467 38.07 33.74 -53.06
CA LYS A 467 36.71 34.04 -52.59
C LYS A 467 35.74 33.82 -53.77
N PRO A 468 34.62 33.10 -53.60
CA PRO A 468 33.43 33.43 -54.36
C PRO A 468 33.11 34.90 -54.13
N THR A 469 32.97 35.64 -55.22
CA THR A 469 32.56 37.04 -55.21
C THR A 469 31.25 37.23 -54.46
N THR A 470 31.15 38.34 -53.73
CA THR A 470 29.93 39.00 -53.26
C THR A 470 28.59 38.38 -53.71
N ASP A 471 27.87 37.73 -52.80
CA ASP A 471 26.40 37.67 -52.85
C ASP A 471 25.88 39.12 -52.69
N PRO A 472 25.33 39.77 -53.74
CA PRO A 472 25.14 41.23 -53.76
C PRO A 472 23.83 41.65 -53.06
N VAL A 473 23.58 41.11 -51.85
CA VAL A 473 22.29 41.26 -51.12
C VAL A 473 22.47 41.67 -49.65
N CYS A 474 23.59 41.34 -49.02
CA CYS A 474 23.91 41.85 -47.66
C CYS A 474 24.74 43.15 -47.70
N GLU A 475 25.02 43.71 -48.88
CA GLU A 475 25.99 44.80 -49.08
C GLU A 475 25.33 46.17 -49.26
N ASN A 476 24.78 46.72 -48.17
CA ASN A 476 25.02 48.14 -47.83
C ASN A 476 24.63 48.52 -46.39
N GLN A 477 25.30 49.56 -45.89
CA GLN A 477 25.09 50.28 -44.63
C GLN A 477 25.01 49.49 -43.30
N LYS A 478 25.98 49.80 -42.42
CA LYS A 478 25.90 49.70 -40.94
C LYS A 478 25.62 48.30 -40.37
N LYS A 479 26.67 47.46 -40.34
CA LYS A 479 26.94 46.34 -39.42
C LYS A 479 25.69 45.66 -38.79
N CYS A 480 25.48 44.36 -39.08
CA CYS A 480 24.95 43.45 -38.05
C CYS A 480 25.87 43.51 -36.81
N ARG A 481 25.63 44.45 -35.89
CA ARG A 481 26.29 44.55 -34.59
C ARG A 481 25.97 43.26 -33.85
N ALA A 482 26.86 42.26 -33.96
CA ALA A 482 26.64 40.88 -33.52
C ALA A 482 25.88 40.84 -32.18
N ALA A 483 24.58 40.53 -32.27
CA ALA A 483 23.57 41.03 -31.33
C ALA A 483 24.00 40.77 -29.88
N SER A 484 24.46 41.84 -29.22
CA SER A 484 25.36 41.72 -28.07
C SER A 484 24.71 40.86 -26.98
N ARG A 485 25.23 39.62 -26.83
CA ARG A 485 24.65 38.54 -26.00
C ARG A 485 24.47 38.92 -24.52
N LYS A 486 25.03 40.05 -24.10
CA LYS A 486 24.82 40.71 -22.81
C LYS A 486 23.71 41.76 -22.92
N VAL A 487 22.46 41.39 -22.62
CA VAL A 487 21.40 42.35 -22.26
C VAL A 487 21.77 42.97 -20.92
N ASN A 488 21.77 44.31 -20.85
CA ASN A 488 21.83 45.08 -19.61
C ASN A 488 20.50 45.80 -19.39
N ILE A 489 20.34 46.47 -18.25
CA ILE A 489 19.06 47.05 -17.85
C ILE A 489 18.59 48.16 -18.82
N ASN A 490 19.49 49.02 -19.30
CA ASN A 490 19.18 50.07 -20.28
C ASN A 490 18.73 49.47 -21.63
N LYS A 491 19.36 48.39 -22.10
CA LYS A 491 18.92 47.65 -23.30
C LYS A 491 17.55 46.99 -23.13
N TYR A 492 17.18 46.60 -21.91
CA TYR A 492 15.85 46.05 -21.61
C TYR A 492 14.79 47.16 -21.59
N CYS A 493 15.05 48.27 -20.87
CA CYS A 493 14.15 49.44 -20.82
C CYS A 493 13.82 49.99 -22.22
N ARG A 494 14.83 50.08 -23.11
CA ARG A 494 14.72 50.62 -24.47
C ARG A 494 14.04 49.72 -25.51
N ARG A 495 13.30 48.68 -25.10
CA ARG A 495 12.60 47.75 -26.01
C ARG A 495 11.11 47.73 -25.73
N SER A 496 10.31 47.51 -26.77
CA SER A 496 8.84 47.57 -26.69
C SER A 496 8.21 46.27 -26.17
N PHE A 497 8.95 45.17 -26.26
CA PHE A 497 8.57 43.89 -25.66
C PHE A 497 9.81 43.09 -25.23
N ALA A 498 9.61 42.18 -24.28
CA ALA A 498 10.60 41.19 -23.85
C ALA A 498 9.87 39.91 -23.45
N ILE A 499 10.12 38.80 -24.16
CA ILE A 499 9.39 37.53 -24.02
C ILE A 499 10.32 36.32 -24.02
N GLN A 500 9.89 35.24 -23.36
CA GLN A 500 10.45 33.90 -23.46
C GLN A 500 9.53 33.07 -24.36
N ALA A 501 10.05 32.61 -25.50
CA ALA A 501 9.30 31.82 -26.47
C ALA A 501 10.07 30.55 -26.88
N GLN A 502 9.34 29.47 -27.16
CA GLN A 502 9.87 28.23 -27.75
C GLN A 502 9.46 28.16 -29.21
N VAL A 503 10.42 27.92 -30.11
CA VAL A 503 10.15 27.82 -31.56
C VAL A 503 9.67 26.41 -31.89
N LEU A 504 8.49 26.31 -32.51
CA LEU A 504 7.85 25.03 -32.86
C LEU A 504 8.15 24.67 -34.32
N SER A 505 7.57 25.42 -35.27
CA SER A 505 7.69 25.21 -36.72
C SER A 505 8.35 26.40 -37.43
N ARG A 506 8.66 26.21 -38.72
CA ARG A 506 9.07 27.24 -39.67
C ARG A 506 8.39 26.98 -41.01
N GLU A 507 7.73 27.99 -41.54
CA GLU A 507 7.20 28.07 -42.90
C GLU A 507 7.89 29.25 -43.61
N SER A 508 8.17 29.13 -44.91
CA SER A 508 8.81 30.20 -45.69
C SER A 508 7.89 30.60 -46.84
N MET A 509 7.56 31.89 -46.94
CA MET A 509 6.57 32.44 -47.88
C MET A 509 7.16 33.69 -48.55
N ASN A 510 7.72 33.50 -49.74
CA ASN A 510 8.38 34.53 -50.56
C ASN A 510 9.37 35.39 -49.76
N GLU A 511 9.02 36.63 -49.43
CA GLU A 511 9.88 37.55 -48.66
C GLU A 511 9.95 37.26 -47.16
N TRP A 512 8.97 36.54 -46.59
CA TRP A 512 8.77 36.40 -45.15
C TRP A 512 8.86 34.95 -44.68
N VAL A 513 9.50 34.75 -43.53
CA VAL A 513 9.57 33.49 -42.82
C VAL A 513 8.69 33.58 -41.58
N LYS A 514 7.71 32.67 -41.52
CA LYS A 514 6.74 32.52 -40.44
C LYS A 514 7.25 31.43 -39.49
N PHE A 515 7.43 31.76 -38.22
CA PHE A 515 7.73 30.80 -37.17
C PHE A 515 6.56 30.74 -36.19
N THR A 516 5.98 29.56 -35.98
CA THR A 516 5.01 29.36 -34.90
C THR A 516 5.77 29.19 -33.59
N VAL A 517 5.47 30.01 -32.59
CA VAL A 517 6.18 30.02 -31.30
C VAL A 517 5.21 29.99 -30.11
N ASN A 518 5.53 29.18 -29.10
CA ASN A 518 4.79 29.15 -27.83
C ASN A 518 5.46 30.09 -26.82
N ILE A 519 4.74 31.15 -26.40
CA ILE A 519 5.20 32.15 -25.44
C ILE A 519 4.94 31.65 -24.01
N ALA A 520 6.00 31.14 -23.38
CA ALA A 520 5.95 30.67 -21.99
C ALA A 520 5.85 31.82 -20.98
N SER A 521 6.47 32.97 -21.27
CA SER A 521 6.47 34.13 -20.36
C SER A 521 6.62 35.47 -21.08
N VAL A 522 5.79 36.44 -20.69
CA VAL A 522 5.91 37.86 -21.08
C VAL A 522 6.50 38.64 -19.92
N TYR A 523 7.63 39.32 -20.15
CA TYR A 523 8.29 40.18 -19.14
C TYR A 523 7.98 41.65 -19.37
N LYS A 524 8.05 42.09 -20.63
CA LYS A 524 7.62 43.43 -21.07
C LYS A 524 6.67 43.34 -22.26
N ARG A 525 5.68 44.23 -22.26
CA ARG A 525 4.83 44.61 -23.40
C ARG A 525 4.48 46.08 -23.23
N ASP A 526 4.62 46.89 -24.28
CA ASP A 526 4.16 48.28 -24.27
C ASP A 526 2.74 48.37 -24.88
N LYS A 527 2.62 48.33 -26.21
CA LYS A 527 1.32 48.49 -26.92
C LYS A 527 0.81 47.22 -27.63
N ILE A 528 1.64 46.18 -27.78
CA ILE A 528 1.31 44.94 -28.50
C ILE A 528 0.45 44.00 -27.61
N LYS A 529 -0.62 43.42 -28.17
CA LYS A 529 -1.51 42.41 -27.54
C LYS A 529 -0.85 41.03 -27.35
N ILE A 530 0.37 40.96 -26.79
CA ILE A 530 1.07 39.70 -26.50
C ILE A 530 0.46 39.02 -25.26
N ARG A 531 0.21 37.71 -25.35
CA ARG A 531 -0.25 36.83 -24.25
C ARG A 531 0.71 35.64 -24.07
N ARG A 532 0.32 34.64 -23.28
CA ARG A 532 0.98 33.32 -23.24
C ARG A 532 0.24 32.37 -24.19
N GLY A 533 0.92 31.30 -24.62
CA GLY A 533 0.41 30.36 -25.62
C GLY A 533 1.00 30.64 -27.00
N GLU A 534 0.36 30.09 -28.03
CA GLU A 534 0.90 30.16 -29.39
C GLU A 534 0.69 31.52 -30.05
N HIS A 535 1.73 31.98 -30.74
CA HIS A 535 1.76 33.22 -31.48
C HIS A 535 2.63 33.07 -32.74
N ILE A 536 2.34 33.87 -33.76
CA ILE A 536 3.13 33.92 -35.00
C ILE A 536 4.28 34.92 -34.84
N LEU A 537 5.49 34.50 -35.23
CA LEU A 537 6.72 35.28 -35.21
C LEU A 537 7.24 35.44 -36.66
N TRP A 538 7.36 36.68 -37.13
CA TRP A 538 7.72 37.02 -38.51
C TRP A 538 9.19 37.48 -38.61
N VAL A 539 9.90 36.99 -39.62
CA VAL A 539 11.30 37.36 -39.93
C VAL A 539 11.45 37.52 -41.44
N LEU A 540 12.13 38.55 -41.94
CA LEU A 540 12.41 38.68 -43.37
C LEU A 540 13.40 37.60 -43.84
N GLN A 541 13.14 36.98 -44.98
CA GLN A 541 13.97 35.92 -45.58
C GLN A 541 15.41 36.42 -45.81
N LYS A 542 15.57 37.64 -46.37
CA LYS A 542 16.88 38.31 -46.55
C LYS A 542 17.68 38.47 -45.23
N ASP A 543 16.99 38.72 -44.12
CA ASP A 543 17.63 38.87 -42.81
C ASP A 543 18.02 37.51 -42.20
N LEU A 544 17.24 36.46 -42.48
CA LEU A 544 17.57 35.09 -42.09
C LEU A 544 18.75 34.52 -42.90
N VAL A 545 18.88 34.88 -44.19
CA VAL A 545 20.03 34.55 -45.05
C VAL A 545 21.31 35.21 -44.54
N CYS A 546 21.29 36.53 -44.24
CA CYS A 546 22.40 37.21 -43.56
C CYS A 546 22.58 36.76 -42.07
N LYS A 547 21.83 35.74 -41.59
CA LYS A 547 21.90 35.12 -40.25
C LYS A 547 21.59 36.06 -39.07
N CYS A 548 20.85 37.15 -39.31
CA CYS A 548 20.51 38.20 -38.36
C CYS A 548 18.96 38.41 -38.30
N PRO A 549 18.16 37.64 -37.53
CA PRO A 549 18.55 36.88 -36.33
C PRO A 549 18.71 35.35 -36.50
N LYS A 550 19.50 34.73 -35.62
CA LYS A 550 19.79 33.29 -35.61
C LYS A 550 18.75 32.46 -34.82
N VAL A 551 17.58 32.28 -35.40
CA VAL A 551 16.51 31.41 -34.89
C VAL A 551 16.77 29.93 -35.25
N ARG A 552 16.34 28.98 -34.41
CA ARG A 552 16.39 27.52 -34.65
C ARG A 552 15.15 26.85 -34.05
N LEU A 553 14.62 25.84 -34.74
CA LEU A 553 13.50 25.01 -34.25
C LEU A 553 13.85 24.29 -32.94
N GLY A 554 12.82 23.96 -32.15
CA GLY A 554 12.91 23.21 -30.90
C GLY A 554 13.60 23.96 -29.73
N ARG A 555 14.18 25.15 -29.97
CA ARG A 555 14.92 25.91 -28.95
C ARG A 555 14.08 27.01 -28.30
N ARG A 556 14.34 27.24 -27.02
CA ARG A 556 13.81 28.36 -26.23
C ARG A 556 14.70 29.58 -26.40
N TYR A 557 14.09 30.75 -26.54
CA TYR A 557 14.76 32.04 -26.72
C TYR A 557 14.15 33.12 -25.82
N LEU A 558 15.01 34.01 -25.32
CA LEU A 558 14.65 35.34 -24.88
C LEU A 558 14.68 36.27 -26.11
N LEU A 559 13.55 36.88 -26.43
CA LEU A 559 13.37 37.80 -27.55
C LEU A 559 13.07 39.21 -27.00
N LEU A 560 13.78 40.23 -27.47
CA LEU A 560 13.47 41.65 -27.20
C LEU A 560 13.50 42.45 -28.51
N GLY A 561 12.37 43.05 -28.89
CA GLY A 561 12.24 43.79 -30.14
C GLY A 561 11.66 45.20 -29.97
N TYR A 562 11.30 45.81 -31.09
CA TYR A 562 10.55 47.06 -31.17
C TYR A 562 9.14 46.77 -31.67
N ASP A 563 8.19 47.65 -31.35
CA ASP A 563 6.83 47.60 -31.89
C ASP A 563 6.82 48.16 -33.32
N THR A 564 7.13 47.30 -34.29
CA THR A 564 6.97 47.60 -35.71
C THR A 564 5.59 47.18 -36.17
N LYS A 565 4.64 48.13 -36.25
CA LYS A 565 3.35 47.91 -36.90
C LYS A 565 3.59 47.37 -38.32
N ASN A 566 3.06 46.18 -38.61
CA ASN A 566 3.08 45.58 -39.95
C ASN A 566 1.64 45.54 -40.47
N SER A 567 1.39 46.14 -41.64
CA SER A 567 0.02 46.48 -42.06
C SER A 567 -0.88 45.28 -42.34
N ASN A 568 -0.29 44.14 -42.73
CA ASN A 568 -1.01 42.95 -43.22
C ASN A 568 -0.81 41.69 -42.36
N GLY A 569 -0.64 41.78 -41.02
CA GLY A 569 -0.53 40.55 -40.23
C GLY A 569 -0.50 40.66 -38.70
N SER A 570 -1.30 39.83 -38.03
CA SER A 570 -1.36 39.66 -36.58
C SER A 570 -0.21 38.78 -36.05
N GLY A 571 0.99 39.36 -35.88
CA GLY A 571 2.14 38.65 -35.32
C GLY A 571 3.20 39.55 -34.70
N ILE A 572 4.26 38.93 -34.18
CA ILE A 572 5.43 39.61 -33.61
C ILE A 572 6.54 39.62 -34.66
N THR A 573 7.02 40.78 -35.09
CA THR A 573 8.14 40.87 -36.05
C THR A 573 9.49 40.89 -35.34
N LEU A 574 10.50 40.23 -35.91
CA LEU A 574 11.91 40.41 -35.56
C LEU A 574 12.70 40.96 -36.74
N ASP A 575 13.40 42.06 -36.49
CA ASP A 575 14.24 42.79 -37.43
C ASP A 575 15.73 42.67 -37.07
N ARG A 576 16.62 43.23 -37.92
CA ARG A 576 18.07 43.32 -37.64
C ARG A 576 18.42 43.99 -36.30
N ARG A 577 17.56 44.84 -35.74
CA ARG A 577 17.80 45.50 -34.45
C ARG A 577 17.38 44.63 -33.26
N SER A 578 16.56 43.60 -33.46
CA SER A 578 15.99 42.76 -32.39
C SER A 578 17.03 41.85 -31.74
N ILE A 579 16.88 41.62 -30.43
CA ILE A 579 17.81 40.83 -29.62
C ILE A 579 17.24 39.42 -29.44
N VAL A 580 17.91 38.43 -30.03
CA VAL A 580 17.56 37.00 -29.94
C VAL A 580 18.67 36.26 -29.21
N ILE A 581 18.38 35.81 -27.99
CA ILE A 581 19.33 35.11 -27.11
C ILE A 581 18.75 33.74 -26.77
N GLN A 582 19.49 32.66 -27.02
CA GLN A 582 19.07 31.32 -26.59
C GLN A 582 18.90 31.30 -25.07
N TRP A 583 17.79 30.74 -24.59
CA TRP A 583 17.45 30.70 -23.18
C TRP A 583 18.48 29.92 -22.34
N LYS A 584 18.69 30.41 -21.12
CA LYS A 584 19.41 29.79 -20.01
C LYS A 584 18.73 30.26 -18.73
N ASP A 585 18.67 29.44 -17.69
CA ASP A 585 17.81 29.74 -16.52
C ASP A 585 18.36 30.87 -15.63
N GLU A 586 19.64 31.21 -15.77
CA GLU A 586 20.21 32.49 -15.30
C GLU A 586 19.37 33.72 -15.73
N TRP A 587 18.84 33.71 -16.97
CA TRP A 587 18.03 34.81 -17.49
C TRP A 587 16.70 34.96 -16.74
N GLN A 588 16.15 33.89 -16.17
CA GLN A 588 14.92 33.96 -15.37
C GLN A 588 15.07 34.88 -14.17
N ARG A 589 16.21 34.79 -13.46
CA ARG A 589 16.53 35.68 -12.32
C ARG A 589 16.86 37.10 -12.80
N ARG A 590 17.67 37.23 -13.87
CA ARG A 590 18.13 38.55 -14.39
C ARG A 590 16.99 39.39 -14.99
N ILE A 591 16.15 38.80 -15.84
CA ILE A 591 15.03 39.52 -16.47
C ILE A 591 13.93 39.85 -15.47
N ARG A 592 13.63 38.98 -14.48
CA ARG A 592 12.72 39.34 -13.37
C ARG A 592 13.26 40.52 -12.54
N LYS A 593 14.59 40.68 -12.37
CA LYS A 593 15.18 41.87 -11.74
C LYS A 593 14.96 43.13 -12.58
N TYR A 594 15.12 43.06 -13.91
CA TYR A 594 14.88 44.21 -14.79
C TYR A 594 13.39 44.59 -14.87
N GLN A 595 12.49 43.62 -14.95
CA GLN A 595 11.02 43.83 -14.89
C GLN A 595 10.59 44.53 -13.59
N ARG A 596 11.17 44.14 -12.44
CA ARG A 596 10.92 44.81 -11.14
C ARG A 596 11.45 46.25 -11.12
N HIS A 597 12.56 46.54 -11.80
CA HIS A 597 13.15 47.87 -11.86
C HIS A 597 12.34 48.83 -12.75
N GLU A 598 11.86 48.33 -13.88
CA GLU A 598 10.94 49.01 -14.80
C GLU A 598 9.62 49.37 -14.13
N ARG A 599 8.98 48.41 -13.43
CA ARG A 599 7.77 48.65 -12.63
C ARG A 599 7.94 49.68 -11.51
N LYS A 600 9.17 49.95 -11.06
CA LYS A 600 9.49 50.99 -10.08
C LYS A 600 9.85 52.34 -10.73
N GLY A 601 9.55 52.53 -12.01
CA GLY A 601 9.82 53.77 -12.76
C GLY A 601 11.30 54.03 -13.08
N LYS A 602 12.24 53.20 -12.58
CA LYS A 602 13.69 53.46 -12.64
C LYS A 602 14.34 53.15 -14.00
N CYS A 603 13.55 53.13 -15.07
CA CYS A 603 14.06 53.05 -16.44
C CYS A 603 14.31 54.46 -17.01
N LYS A 604 15.56 54.92 -17.00
CA LYS A 604 15.96 56.03 -17.89
C LYS A 604 15.74 55.58 -19.35
N LYS A 605 14.99 56.38 -20.11
CA LYS A 605 14.63 56.06 -21.51
C LYS A 605 15.83 56.15 -22.45
#